data_AF-A0A2S8ZXS5-F1
#
_entry.id   AF-A0A2S8ZXS5-F1
#
_cell.length_a   1.000
_cell.length_b   1.000
_cell.length_c   1.000
_cell.angle_alpha   90.00
_cell.angle_beta   90.00
_cell.angle_gamma   90.00
#
_symmetry.space_group_name_H-M   'P 1'
#
loop_
_entity.id
_entity.type
_entity.pdbx_description
1 polymer ?
#
loop_
_entity_poly.entity_id
_entity_poly.type
_entity_poly.pdbx_seq_one_letter_code
_entity_poly.pdbx_strand_id
1 'polypeptide(L)'
;MTADKEFMDKSVDALKRKLISQYVYLMSGILLAYSLVFYFIIKDIFFAACTLTYAVTMFYTFMVIRKSYNIKFLVHLYISYAPLFAGFVMLDFWKFSAATAMWLLPVPLGAHIFLPKKYIYIYTLYILLIIVAVSILTKFFVFDYFALNDVKVIVASDTFVGVSNIAVFALLLYYNEKIRKVEIEGNILTKLGFSEQQEMYVIPEEEAVEKEKQVLQTLKIQKNTTFCLTR
;
A
#
# COMPACT_ATOMS: atom_id res chain seq x y z
N MET A 1 7.44 24.91 -9.92
CA MET A 1 6.14 24.35 -9.48
C MET A 1 5.87 22.93 -9.98
N THR A 2 6.37 22.50 -11.15
CA THR A 2 6.33 21.09 -11.59
C THR A 2 7.38 20.20 -10.91
N ALA A 3 8.55 20.77 -10.60
CA ALA A 3 9.67 20.04 -9.99
C ALA A 3 9.32 19.42 -8.63
N ASP A 4 8.71 20.18 -7.70
CA ASP A 4 8.48 19.68 -6.32
C ASP A 4 7.45 18.54 -6.26
N LYS A 5 6.40 18.59 -7.10
CA LYS A 5 5.46 17.47 -7.24
C LYS A 5 6.14 16.22 -7.81
N GLU A 6 7.03 16.41 -8.79
CA GLU A 6 7.76 15.30 -9.42
C GLU A 6 8.79 14.67 -8.45
N PHE A 7 9.46 15.47 -7.61
CA PHE A 7 10.36 14.98 -6.56
C PHE A 7 9.61 14.19 -5.49
N MET A 8 8.41 14.63 -5.10
CA MET A 8 7.59 13.93 -4.10
C MET A 8 6.96 12.64 -4.64
N ASP A 9 6.51 12.63 -5.89
CA ASP A 9 6.00 11.41 -6.53
C ASP A 9 7.12 10.35 -6.64
N LYS A 10 8.34 10.79 -7.00
CA LYS A 10 9.55 9.94 -6.98
C LYS A 10 9.89 9.40 -5.60
N SER A 11 9.69 10.18 -4.52
CA SER A 11 9.99 9.74 -3.15
C SER A 11 8.98 8.71 -2.63
N VAL A 12 7.69 8.89 -2.96
CA VAL A 12 6.61 7.94 -2.66
C VAL A 12 6.81 6.63 -3.44
N ASP A 13 7.14 6.71 -4.72
CA ASP A 13 7.41 5.53 -5.55
C ASP A 13 8.67 4.77 -5.08
N ALA A 14 9.72 5.48 -4.65
CA ALA A 14 10.88 4.85 -4.04
C ALA A 14 10.51 4.10 -2.75
N LEU A 15 9.63 4.67 -1.92
CA LEU A 15 9.13 4.02 -0.70
C LEU A 15 8.30 2.78 -1.02
N LYS A 16 7.39 2.85 -1.99
CA LYS A 16 6.59 1.71 -2.46
C LYS A 16 7.49 0.60 -3.00
N ARG A 17 8.53 0.95 -3.77
CA ARG A 17 9.50 -0.02 -4.30
C ARG A 17 10.31 -0.69 -3.19
N LYS A 18 10.65 0.05 -2.13
CA LYS A 18 11.32 -0.51 -0.95
C LYS A 18 10.39 -1.43 -0.15
N LEU A 19 9.13 -1.04 0.04
CA LEU A 19 8.11 -1.86 0.70
C LEU A 19 7.92 -3.19 -0.02
N ILE A 20 7.67 -3.19 -1.34
CA ILE A 20 7.44 -4.44 -2.08
C ILE A 20 8.68 -5.34 -2.06
N SER A 21 9.89 -4.76 -2.11
CA SER A 21 11.13 -5.52 -2.01
C SER A 21 11.30 -6.18 -0.65
N GLN A 22 11.12 -5.43 0.44
CA GLN A 22 11.22 -5.98 1.79
C GLN A 22 10.12 -7.01 2.07
N TYR A 23 8.92 -6.76 1.56
CA TYR A 23 7.81 -7.67 1.69
C TYR A 23 8.06 -9.01 0.96
N VAL A 24 8.56 -8.97 -0.29
CA VAL A 24 8.91 -10.21 -1.00
C VAL A 24 10.05 -10.95 -0.31
N TYR A 25 11.06 -10.26 0.22
CA TYR A 25 12.11 -10.90 1.00
C TYR A 25 11.59 -11.55 2.28
N LEU A 26 10.73 -10.86 3.02
CA LEU A 26 10.09 -11.38 4.22
C LEU A 26 9.25 -12.62 3.88
N MET A 27 8.38 -12.53 2.87
CA MET A 27 7.52 -13.63 2.45
C MET A 27 8.30 -14.84 1.92
N SER A 28 9.37 -14.60 1.15
CA SER A 28 10.25 -15.67 0.68
C SER A 28 10.96 -16.35 1.85
N GLY A 29 11.45 -15.58 2.84
CA GLY A 29 12.06 -16.13 4.05
C GLY A 29 11.08 -16.94 4.89
N ILE A 30 9.86 -16.46 5.06
CA ILE A 30 8.77 -17.17 5.74
C ILE A 30 8.44 -18.48 5.02
N LEU A 31 8.25 -18.47 3.70
CA LEU A 31 7.94 -19.67 2.92
C LEU A 31 9.08 -20.69 2.94
N LEU A 32 10.33 -20.23 2.93
CA LEU A 32 11.49 -21.08 3.06
C LEU A 32 11.55 -21.73 4.46
N ALA A 33 11.36 -20.95 5.53
CA ALA A 33 11.28 -21.49 6.88
C ALA A 33 10.13 -22.49 7.04
N TYR A 34 8.98 -22.19 6.43
CA TYR A 34 7.82 -23.08 6.42
C TYR A 34 8.13 -24.41 5.71
N SER A 35 8.77 -24.35 4.54
CA SER A 35 9.22 -25.53 3.82
C SER A 35 10.19 -26.39 4.65
N LEU A 36 11.14 -25.75 5.35
CA LEU A 36 12.08 -26.47 6.24
C LEU A 36 11.38 -27.16 7.41
N VAL A 37 10.37 -26.52 8.02
CA VAL A 37 9.55 -27.12 9.07
C VAL A 37 8.86 -28.38 8.55
N PHE A 38 8.24 -28.30 7.36
CA PHE A 38 7.56 -29.46 6.77
C PHE A 38 8.52 -30.56 6.34
N TYR A 39 9.72 -30.21 5.88
CA TYR A 39 10.74 -31.18 5.49
C TYR A 39 11.35 -31.92 6.70
N PHE A 40 11.80 -31.19 7.71
CA PHE A 40 12.56 -31.76 8.83
C PHE A 40 11.68 -32.28 9.97
N ILE A 41 10.59 -31.57 10.30
CA ILE A 41 9.77 -31.89 11.48
C ILE A 41 8.61 -32.81 11.08
N ILE A 42 7.87 -32.44 10.05
CA ILE A 42 6.64 -33.14 9.63
C ILE A 42 6.97 -34.30 8.68
N LYS A 43 8.12 -34.25 8.01
CA LYS A 43 8.60 -35.22 7.02
C LYS A 43 7.67 -35.37 5.82
N ASP A 44 6.93 -34.31 5.49
CA ASP A 44 6.11 -34.24 4.27
C ASP A 44 6.96 -33.65 3.14
N ILE A 45 7.60 -34.55 2.39
CA ILE A 45 8.53 -34.17 1.31
C ILE A 45 7.78 -33.47 0.18
N PHE A 46 6.55 -33.90 -0.13
CA PHE A 46 5.78 -33.34 -1.23
C PHE A 46 5.39 -31.89 -0.94
N PHE A 47 4.81 -31.62 0.24
CA PHE A 47 4.44 -30.27 0.61
C PHE A 47 5.66 -29.35 0.80
N ALA A 48 6.73 -29.87 1.40
CA ALA A 48 7.98 -29.13 1.52
C ALA A 48 8.55 -28.76 0.13
N ALA A 49 8.51 -29.67 -0.84
CA ALA A 49 8.96 -29.40 -2.20
C ALA A 49 8.05 -28.39 -2.92
N CYS A 50 6.72 -28.48 -2.77
CA CYS A 50 5.77 -27.51 -3.36
C CYS A 50 6.00 -26.10 -2.79
N THR A 51 6.11 -25.97 -1.47
CA THR A 51 6.35 -24.69 -0.80
C THR A 51 7.72 -24.11 -1.13
N LEU A 52 8.77 -24.95 -1.21
CA LEU A 52 10.10 -24.53 -1.64
C LEU A 52 10.11 -24.05 -3.09
N THR A 53 9.49 -24.81 -3.98
CA THR A 53 9.39 -24.47 -5.41
C THR A 53 8.66 -23.15 -5.58
N TYR A 54 7.56 -22.93 -4.85
CA TYR A 54 6.86 -21.66 -4.86
C TYR A 54 7.73 -20.51 -4.32
N ALA A 55 8.43 -20.69 -3.20
CA ALA A 55 9.34 -19.69 -2.64
C ALA A 55 10.45 -19.29 -3.62
N VAL A 56 11.11 -20.28 -4.23
CA VAL A 56 12.18 -20.05 -5.21
C VAL A 56 11.63 -19.40 -6.47
N THR A 57 10.49 -19.86 -6.98
CA THR A 57 9.87 -19.28 -8.19
C THR A 57 9.43 -17.85 -7.96
N MET A 58 8.80 -17.54 -6.82
CA MET A 58 8.42 -16.18 -6.44
C MET A 58 9.66 -15.28 -6.34
N PHE A 59 10.68 -15.71 -5.61
CA PHE A 59 11.90 -14.93 -5.40
C PHE A 59 12.65 -14.69 -6.71
N TYR A 60 12.79 -15.73 -7.54
CA TYR A 60 13.43 -15.65 -8.85
C TYR A 60 12.68 -14.71 -9.80
N THR A 61 11.35 -14.89 -9.90
CA THR A 61 10.49 -14.03 -10.72
C THR A 61 10.60 -12.57 -10.28
N PHE A 62 10.61 -12.32 -8.97
CA PHE A 62 10.83 -10.98 -8.43
C PHE A 62 12.22 -10.42 -8.79
N MET A 63 13.29 -11.21 -8.66
CA MET A 63 14.65 -10.77 -9.00
C MET A 63 14.79 -10.37 -10.48
N VAL A 64 14.12 -11.08 -11.38
CA VAL A 64 14.10 -10.77 -12.82
C VAL A 64 13.28 -9.50 -13.09
N ILE A 65 12.05 -9.44 -12.56
CA ILE A 65 11.08 -8.39 -12.91
C ILE A 65 11.41 -7.05 -12.21
N ARG A 66 12.04 -7.07 -11.02
CA ARG A 66 12.23 -5.87 -10.20
C ARG A 66 12.95 -4.73 -10.94
N LYS A 67 13.87 -5.02 -11.86
CA LYS A 67 14.68 -3.99 -12.55
C LYS A 67 13.95 -3.29 -13.68
N SER A 68 13.01 -3.96 -14.35
CA SER A 68 12.49 -3.51 -15.65
C SER A 68 11.01 -3.08 -15.64
N TYR A 69 10.23 -3.46 -14.62
CA TYR A 69 8.78 -3.25 -14.62
C TYR A 69 8.30 -2.17 -13.64
N ASN A 70 7.16 -1.55 -13.98
CA ASN A 70 6.47 -0.60 -13.12
C ASN A 70 5.99 -1.28 -11.82
N ILE A 71 6.10 -0.58 -10.69
CA ILE A 71 5.71 -1.05 -9.36
C ILE A 71 4.25 -1.55 -9.35
N LYS A 72 3.34 -0.88 -10.08
CA LYS A 72 1.93 -1.28 -10.18
C LYS A 72 1.76 -2.69 -10.77
N PHE A 73 2.51 -3.00 -11.82
CA PHE A 73 2.47 -4.32 -12.45
C PHE A 73 3.02 -5.40 -11.51
N LEU A 74 4.14 -5.10 -10.83
CA LEU A 74 4.76 -6.00 -9.86
C LEU A 74 3.80 -6.34 -8.71
N VAL A 75 3.08 -5.35 -8.22
CA VAL A 75 2.08 -5.53 -7.16
C VAL A 75 0.87 -6.32 -7.67
N HIS A 76 0.36 -6.04 -8.87
CA HIS A 76 -0.73 -6.81 -9.46
C HIS A 76 -0.38 -8.29 -9.59
N LEU A 77 0.81 -8.60 -10.12
CA LEU A 77 1.29 -9.96 -10.29
C LEU A 77 1.34 -10.66 -8.92
N TYR A 78 1.94 -10.00 -7.92
CA TYR A 78 2.03 -10.57 -6.58
C TYR A 78 0.66 -10.82 -5.93
N ILE A 79 -0.22 -9.81 -5.93
CA ILE A 79 -1.56 -9.88 -5.32
C ILE A 79 -2.45 -10.91 -6.04
N SER A 80 -2.19 -11.23 -7.30
CA SER A 80 -2.88 -12.31 -8.02
C SER A 80 -2.32 -13.70 -7.72
N TYR A 81 -1.01 -13.90 -7.68
CA TYR A 81 -0.41 -15.22 -7.44
C TYR A 81 -0.52 -15.69 -5.99
N ALA A 82 -0.39 -14.79 -5.01
CA ALA A 82 -0.39 -15.17 -3.60
C ALA A 82 -1.70 -15.84 -3.14
N PRO A 83 -2.91 -15.31 -3.48
CA PRO A 83 -4.17 -15.98 -3.17
C PRO A 83 -4.36 -17.33 -3.85
N LEU A 84 -3.83 -17.52 -5.07
CA LEU A 84 -3.92 -18.82 -5.76
C LEU A 84 -3.15 -19.89 -5.00
N PHE A 85 -1.92 -19.58 -4.58
CA PHE A 85 -1.13 -20.51 -3.79
C PHE A 85 -1.76 -20.76 -2.41
N ALA A 86 -2.26 -19.71 -1.75
CA ALA A 86 -3.00 -19.87 -0.50
C ALA A 86 -4.24 -20.76 -0.69
N GLY A 87 -5.00 -20.58 -1.78
CA GLY A 87 -6.14 -21.43 -2.14
C GLY A 87 -5.74 -22.89 -2.36
N PHE A 88 -4.61 -23.15 -3.02
CA PHE A 88 -4.06 -24.50 -3.18
C PHE A 88 -3.75 -25.15 -1.83
N VAL A 89 -3.08 -24.44 -0.92
CA VAL A 89 -2.81 -24.94 0.44
C VAL A 89 -4.11 -25.18 1.21
N MET A 90 -5.09 -24.28 1.05
CA MET A 90 -6.40 -24.40 1.69
C MET A 90 -7.17 -25.63 1.23
N LEU A 91 -7.08 -26.09 -0.03
CA LEU A 91 -7.83 -27.26 -0.50
C LEU A 91 -7.64 -28.50 0.38
N ASP A 92 -6.44 -28.68 0.93
CA ASP A 92 -6.12 -29.83 1.79
C ASP A 92 -6.37 -29.51 3.28
N PHE A 93 -5.97 -28.32 3.72
CA PHE A 93 -6.10 -27.90 5.13
C PHE A 93 -7.52 -27.55 5.56
N TRP A 94 -8.42 -27.21 4.63
CA TRP A 94 -9.77 -26.71 4.94
C TRP A 94 -10.60 -27.67 5.79
N LYS A 95 -10.37 -28.98 5.64
CA LYS A 95 -11.02 -30.02 6.46
C LYS A 95 -10.59 -29.98 7.93
N PHE A 96 -9.39 -29.49 8.20
CA PHE A 96 -8.75 -29.53 9.52
C PHE A 96 -8.77 -28.18 10.23
N SER A 97 -8.47 -27.10 9.49
CA SER A 97 -8.42 -25.76 10.04
C SER A 97 -8.65 -24.68 8.98
N ALA A 98 -9.56 -23.76 9.30
CA ALA A 98 -9.78 -22.54 8.51
C ALA A 98 -8.68 -21.48 8.74
N ALA A 99 -7.74 -21.69 9.67
CA ALA A 99 -6.69 -20.73 9.97
C ALA A 99 -5.77 -20.45 8.77
N THR A 100 -5.65 -21.40 7.84
CA THR A 100 -4.92 -21.21 6.57
C THR A 100 -5.50 -20.09 5.70
N ALA A 101 -6.79 -19.75 5.86
CA ALA A 101 -7.39 -18.59 5.20
C ALA A 101 -6.77 -17.25 5.64
N MET A 102 -6.09 -17.21 6.80
CA MET A 102 -5.42 -15.99 7.28
C MET A 102 -4.33 -15.50 6.31
N TRP A 103 -3.73 -16.38 5.50
CA TRP A 103 -2.80 -16.00 4.42
C TRP A 103 -3.38 -15.03 3.41
N LEU A 104 -4.71 -14.93 3.31
CA LEU A 104 -5.41 -14.04 2.40
C LEU A 104 -5.58 -12.62 2.98
N LEU A 105 -5.46 -12.44 4.30
CA LEU A 105 -5.69 -11.15 4.98
C LEU A 105 -4.72 -10.02 4.57
N PRO A 106 -3.42 -10.27 4.32
CA PRO A 106 -2.51 -9.22 3.85
C PRO A 106 -2.84 -8.70 2.46
N VAL A 107 -3.62 -9.43 1.66
CA VAL A 107 -3.84 -9.16 0.24
C VAL A 107 -4.71 -7.90 0.02
N PRO A 108 -5.89 -7.74 0.66
CA PRO A 108 -6.64 -6.48 0.61
C PRO A 108 -5.87 -5.28 1.16
N LEU A 109 -5.07 -5.48 2.21
CA LEU A 109 -4.25 -4.43 2.82
C LEU A 109 -3.16 -3.96 1.84
N GLY A 110 -2.47 -4.90 1.19
CA GLY A 110 -1.52 -4.60 0.12
C GLY A 110 -2.18 -3.84 -1.04
N ALA A 111 -3.35 -4.29 -1.48
CA ALA A 111 -4.10 -3.59 -2.53
C ALA A 111 -4.44 -2.14 -2.14
N HIS A 112 -4.82 -1.89 -0.88
CA HIS A 112 -5.11 -0.54 -0.40
C HIS A 112 -3.89 0.39 -0.42
N ILE A 113 -2.69 -0.11 -0.10
CA ILE A 113 -1.46 0.70 -0.03
C ILE A 113 -0.91 1.03 -1.43
N PHE A 114 -1.00 0.09 -2.36
CA PHE A 114 -0.32 0.17 -3.65
C PHE A 114 -1.21 0.56 -4.82
N LEU A 115 -2.50 0.25 -4.76
CA LEU A 115 -3.44 0.40 -5.87
C LEU A 115 -4.57 1.37 -5.50
N PRO A 116 -5.23 2.00 -6.49
CA PRO A 116 -6.39 2.85 -6.22
C PRO A 116 -7.54 2.04 -5.63
N LYS A 117 -8.40 2.72 -4.84
CA LYS A 117 -9.49 2.12 -4.05
C LYS A 117 -10.38 1.13 -4.80
N LYS A 118 -10.54 1.29 -6.12
CA LYS A 118 -11.31 0.38 -6.99
C LYS A 118 -10.81 -1.06 -6.94
N TYR A 119 -9.49 -1.26 -6.87
CA TYR A 119 -8.90 -2.61 -6.88
C TYR A 119 -9.08 -3.36 -5.56
N ILE A 120 -9.32 -2.65 -4.46
CA ILE A 120 -9.60 -3.30 -3.18
C ILE A 120 -10.84 -4.19 -3.30
N TYR A 121 -11.92 -3.66 -3.87
CA TYR A 121 -13.16 -4.42 -4.08
C TYR A 121 -12.95 -5.61 -5.01
N ILE A 122 -12.19 -5.42 -6.10
CA ILE A 122 -11.88 -6.50 -7.06
C ILE A 122 -11.11 -7.63 -6.36
N TYR A 123 -10.09 -7.29 -5.58
CA TYR A 123 -9.27 -8.30 -4.90
C TYR A 123 -9.99 -8.96 -3.71
N THR A 124 -10.82 -8.22 -2.98
CA THR A 124 -11.69 -8.81 -1.95
C THR A 124 -12.68 -9.79 -2.57
N LEU A 125 -13.31 -9.44 -3.70
CA LEU A 125 -14.20 -10.34 -4.43
C LEU A 125 -13.44 -11.56 -4.96
N TYR A 126 -12.23 -11.37 -5.50
CA TYR A 126 -11.38 -12.45 -5.98
C TYR A 126 -11.04 -13.45 -4.87
N ILE A 127 -10.66 -12.98 -3.69
CA ILE A 127 -10.39 -13.81 -2.51
C ILE A 127 -11.65 -14.57 -2.08
N LEU A 128 -12.81 -13.90 -2.07
CA LEU A 128 -14.09 -14.54 -1.74
C LEU A 128 -14.40 -15.68 -2.73
N LEU A 129 -14.19 -15.45 -4.02
CA LEU A 129 -14.37 -16.49 -5.05
C LEU A 129 -13.43 -17.68 -4.83
N ILE A 130 -12.18 -17.45 -4.42
CA ILE A 130 -11.25 -18.53 -4.06
C ILE A 130 -11.78 -19.32 -2.86
N ILE A 131 -12.23 -18.66 -1.79
CA ILE A 131 -12.76 -19.34 -0.59
C ILE A 131 -14.00 -20.18 -0.95
N VAL A 132 -14.92 -19.63 -1.74
CA VAL A 132 -16.12 -20.33 -2.21
C VAL A 132 -15.73 -21.53 -3.09
N ALA A 133 -14.81 -21.33 -4.03
CA ALA A 133 -14.33 -22.41 -4.89
C ALA A 133 -13.68 -23.53 -4.07
N VAL A 134 -12.79 -23.20 -3.13
CA VAL A 134 -12.17 -24.17 -2.22
C VAL A 134 -13.24 -24.93 -1.44
N SER A 135 -14.20 -24.22 -0.83
CA SER A 135 -15.28 -24.84 -0.04
C SER A 135 -16.12 -25.82 -0.84
N ILE A 136 -16.44 -25.47 -2.09
CA ILE A 136 -17.18 -26.33 -3.02
C ILE A 136 -16.31 -27.54 -3.40
N LEU A 137 -15.08 -27.32 -3.83
CA LEU A 137 -14.17 -28.38 -4.26
C LEU A 137 -13.93 -29.40 -3.14
N THR A 138 -13.72 -28.97 -1.91
CA THR A 138 -13.52 -29.88 -0.76
C THR A 138 -14.75 -30.71 -0.40
N LYS A 139 -15.95 -30.32 -0.87
CA LYS A 139 -17.19 -31.09 -0.68
C LYS A 139 -17.34 -32.20 -1.73
N PHE A 140 -16.82 -31.98 -2.93
CA PHE A 140 -16.91 -32.94 -4.04
C PHE A 140 -15.69 -33.86 -4.15
N PHE A 141 -14.53 -33.40 -3.71
CA PHE A 141 -13.26 -34.11 -3.82
C PHE A 141 -12.60 -34.25 -2.45
N VAL A 142 -12.05 -35.44 -2.20
CA VAL A 142 -11.18 -35.70 -1.05
C VAL A 142 -9.75 -35.40 -1.49
N PHE A 143 -9.23 -34.27 -1.01
CA PHE A 143 -7.81 -33.95 -1.09
C PHE A 143 -7.13 -34.41 0.18
N ASP A 144 -6.21 -35.37 0.05
CA ASP A 144 -5.34 -35.88 1.12
C ASP A 144 -3.89 -35.84 0.62
N TYR A 145 -3.47 -34.68 0.11
CA TYR A 145 -2.13 -34.49 -0.44
C TYR A 145 -1.07 -34.36 0.64
N PHE A 146 -1.43 -33.89 1.83
CA PHE A 146 -0.51 -33.65 2.93
C PHE A 146 -0.79 -34.59 4.10
N ALA A 147 0.27 -35.03 4.77
CA ALA A 147 0.20 -35.94 5.91
C ALA A 147 -0.23 -35.20 7.21
N LEU A 148 -1.46 -34.68 7.22
CA LEU A 148 -2.01 -33.81 8.28
C LEU A 148 -2.71 -34.56 9.43
N ASN A 149 -2.33 -35.81 9.67
CA ASN A 149 -3.04 -36.68 10.61
C ASN A 149 -2.75 -36.39 12.09
N ASP A 150 -1.71 -35.58 12.39
CA ASP A 150 -1.32 -35.25 13.76
C ASP A 150 -1.78 -33.83 14.13
N VAL A 151 -2.55 -33.72 15.22
CA VAL A 151 -3.01 -32.46 15.80
C VAL A 151 -1.85 -31.51 16.10
N LYS A 152 -0.67 -32.03 16.49
CA LYS A 152 0.52 -31.20 16.73
C LYS A 152 0.99 -30.49 15.47
N VAL A 153 0.86 -31.13 14.31
CA VAL A 153 1.23 -30.58 13.01
C VAL A 153 0.27 -29.46 12.61
N ILE A 154 -1.03 -29.68 12.81
CA ILE A 154 -2.07 -28.65 12.55
C ILE A 154 -1.84 -27.43 13.44
N VAL A 155 -1.63 -27.62 14.74
CA VAL A 155 -1.38 -26.52 15.69
C VAL A 155 -0.08 -25.77 15.35
N ALA A 156 1.00 -26.49 15.01
CA ALA A 156 2.27 -25.88 14.63
C ALA A 156 2.12 -25.05 13.34
N SER A 157 1.43 -25.59 12.35
CA SER A 157 1.07 -24.90 11.10
C SER A 157 0.28 -23.63 11.40
N ASP A 158 -0.84 -23.74 12.12
CA ASP A 158 -1.71 -22.60 12.42
C ASP A 158 -0.99 -21.50 13.21
N THR A 159 -0.16 -21.88 14.17
CA THR A 159 0.69 -20.96 14.93
C THR A 159 1.68 -20.25 14.00
N PHE A 160 2.34 -21.00 13.11
CA PHE A 160 3.29 -20.42 12.15
C PHE A 160 2.60 -19.45 11.19
N VAL A 161 1.43 -19.81 10.67
CA VAL A 161 0.60 -18.95 9.81
C VAL A 161 0.21 -17.67 10.56
N GLY A 162 -0.24 -17.79 11.81
CA GLY A 162 -0.60 -16.64 12.64
C GLY A 162 0.57 -15.69 12.86
N VAL A 163 1.71 -16.20 13.33
CA VAL A 163 2.93 -15.40 13.58
C VAL A 163 3.45 -14.74 12.30
N SER A 164 3.48 -15.49 11.20
CA SER A 164 3.89 -14.98 9.89
C SER A 164 3.00 -13.84 9.40
N ASN A 165 1.69 -13.99 9.54
CA ASN A 165 0.75 -12.93 9.18
C ASN A 165 0.95 -11.69 10.04
N ILE A 166 1.16 -11.82 11.35
CA ILE A 166 1.46 -10.67 12.23
C ILE A 166 2.71 -9.92 11.74
N ALA A 167 3.79 -10.64 11.41
CA ALA A 167 5.02 -10.02 10.90
C ALA A 167 4.79 -9.27 9.58
N VAL A 168 4.02 -9.87 8.67
CA VAL A 168 3.63 -9.25 7.40
C VAL A 168 2.77 -8.01 7.61
N PHE A 169 1.76 -8.09 8.48
CA PHE A 169 0.89 -6.97 8.82
C PHE A 169 1.67 -5.82 9.43
N ALA A 170 2.59 -6.11 10.36
CA ALA A 170 3.45 -5.10 10.97
C ALA A 170 4.30 -4.38 9.91
N LEU A 171 4.88 -5.12 8.95
CA LEU A 171 5.66 -4.54 7.85
C LEU A 171 4.79 -3.62 6.97
N LEU A 172 3.60 -4.09 6.57
CA LEU A 172 2.66 -3.32 5.75
C LEU A 172 2.19 -2.05 6.45
N LEU A 173 1.83 -2.13 7.74
CA LEU A 173 1.40 -0.98 8.52
C LEU A 173 2.53 0.03 8.73
N TYR A 174 3.74 -0.42 9.05
CA TYR A 174 4.90 0.43 9.23
C TYR A 174 5.18 1.29 7.98
N TYR A 175 5.17 0.68 6.80
CA TYR A 175 5.38 1.43 5.56
C TYR A 175 4.16 2.24 5.15
N ASN A 176 2.94 1.79 5.41
CA ASN A 176 1.74 2.57 5.16
C ASN A 176 1.77 3.90 5.93
N GLU A 177 2.16 3.86 7.21
CA GLU A 177 2.32 5.08 8.00
C GLU A 177 3.42 5.98 7.43
N LYS A 178 4.55 5.40 7.00
CA LYS A 178 5.67 6.15 6.41
C LYS A 178 5.28 6.81 5.08
N ILE A 179 4.56 6.10 4.21
CA ILE A 179 4.04 6.63 2.94
C ILE A 179 3.05 7.77 3.23
N ARG A 180 2.13 7.56 4.16
CA ARG A 180 1.12 8.57 4.52
C ARG A 180 1.73 9.86 5.09
N LYS A 181 2.79 9.76 5.89
CA LYS A 181 3.52 10.93 6.40
C LYS A 181 4.11 11.76 5.26
N VAL A 182 4.81 11.12 4.33
CA VAL A 182 5.41 11.79 3.16
C VAL A 182 4.33 12.40 2.24
N GLU A 183 3.19 11.73 2.08
CA GLU A 183 2.06 12.24 1.29
C GLU A 183 1.39 13.47 1.94
N ILE A 184 1.24 13.47 3.27
CA ILE A 184 0.67 14.60 4.02
C ILE A 184 1.63 15.79 3.98
N GLU A 185 2.91 15.59 4.24
CA GLU A 185 3.94 16.64 4.17
C GLU A 185 3.99 17.27 2.76
N GLY A 186 3.93 16.45 1.71
CA GLY A 186 3.86 16.94 0.33
C GLY A 186 2.61 17.74 0.01
N ASN A 187 1.45 17.30 0.49
CA ASN A 187 0.18 18.03 0.31
C ASN A 187 0.14 19.35 1.09
N ILE A 188 0.73 19.40 2.28
CA ILE A 188 0.85 20.62 3.09
C ILE A 188 1.80 21.61 2.41
N LEU A 189 2.99 21.15 1.96
CA LEU A 189 3.95 21.99 1.24
C LEU A 189 3.33 22.54 -0.05
N THR A 190 2.57 21.72 -0.76
CA THR A 190 1.83 22.16 -1.95
C THR A 190 0.77 23.21 -1.59
N LYS A 191 -0.04 22.99 -0.54
CA LYS A 191 -1.03 23.98 -0.09
C LYS A 191 -0.40 25.30 0.35
N LEU A 192 0.74 25.26 1.03
CA LEU A 192 1.48 26.46 1.46
C LEU A 192 2.08 27.21 0.27
N GLY A 193 2.64 26.51 -0.72
CA GLY A 193 3.15 27.12 -1.95
C GLY A 193 2.06 27.74 -2.84
N PHE A 194 0.81 27.27 -2.74
CA PHE A 194 -0.35 27.95 -3.34
C PHE A 194 -0.82 29.17 -2.51
N SER A 195 -0.64 29.13 -1.18
CA SER A 195 -1.01 30.24 -0.28
C SER A 195 -0.06 31.44 -0.44
N GLU A 196 1.24 31.22 -0.62
CA GLU A 196 2.21 32.30 -0.89
C GLU A 196 2.01 32.96 -2.27
N GLN A 197 1.51 32.23 -3.27
CA GLN A 197 1.15 32.82 -4.57
C GLN A 197 -0.18 33.59 -4.56
N GLN A 198 -1.05 33.36 -3.57
CA GLN A 198 -2.29 34.11 -3.41
C GLN A 198 -2.13 35.40 -2.58
N GLU A 199 -1.10 35.49 -1.72
CA GLU A 199 -0.76 36.73 -1.01
C GLU A 199 0.18 37.66 -1.81
N MET A 200 0.85 37.16 -2.86
CA MET A 200 1.68 37.97 -3.77
C MET A 200 0.99 38.28 -5.12
N TYR A 201 -0.33 38.46 -5.12
CA TYR A 201 -1.03 39.17 -6.19
C TYR A 201 -2.37 39.66 -5.64
N VAL A 202 -2.38 40.84 -5.00
CA VAL A 202 -3.39 41.93 -5.15
C VAL A 202 -2.93 43.08 -4.24
N ILE A 203 -2.08 43.96 -4.76
CA ILE A 203 -2.33 45.41 -4.66
C ILE A 203 -1.93 45.98 -6.02
N PRO A 204 -2.89 46.27 -6.93
CA PRO A 204 -2.58 47.04 -8.12
C PRO A 204 -2.10 48.42 -7.66
N GLU A 205 -0.89 48.80 -8.09
CA GLU A 205 -0.28 50.12 -7.86
C GLU A 205 -1.17 51.30 -8.33
N GLU A 206 -2.24 51.05 -9.07
CA GLU A 206 -3.20 52.08 -9.52
C GLU A 206 -4.12 52.60 -8.40
N GLU A 207 -4.51 51.80 -7.39
CA GLU A 207 -5.41 52.28 -6.31
C GLU A 207 -4.70 53.16 -5.27
N ALA A 208 -3.38 53.00 -5.10
CA ALA A 208 -2.60 53.85 -4.19
C ALA A 208 -2.43 55.26 -4.76
N VAL A 209 -2.22 55.37 -6.08
CA VAL A 209 -2.05 56.66 -6.77
C VAL A 209 -3.38 57.43 -6.90
N GLU A 210 -4.50 56.72 -7.04
CA GLU A 210 -5.83 57.34 -7.13
C GLU A 210 -6.30 57.89 -5.76
N LYS A 211 -6.04 57.17 -4.67
CA LYS A 211 -6.31 57.67 -3.30
C LYS A 211 -5.44 58.86 -2.94
N GLU A 212 -4.17 58.89 -3.34
CA GLU A 212 -3.29 60.03 -3.10
C GLU A 212 -3.73 61.28 -3.88
N LYS A 213 -4.21 61.12 -5.12
CA LYS A 213 -4.80 62.22 -5.91
C LYS A 213 -6.11 62.75 -5.32
N GLN A 214 -6.98 61.88 -4.80
CA GLN A 214 -8.23 62.31 -4.13
C GLN A 214 -7.97 63.04 -2.80
N VAL A 215 -6.97 62.62 -2.03
CA VAL A 215 -6.54 63.31 -0.81
C VAL A 215 -5.92 64.68 -1.14
N LEU A 216 -5.14 64.78 -2.22
CA LEU A 216 -4.57 66.08 -2.65
C LEU A 216 -5.64 67.06 -3.18
N GLN A 217 -6.68 66.55 -3.85
CA GLN A 217 -7.81 67.38 -4.31
C GLN A 217 -8.67 67.88 -3.13
N THR A 218 -8.95 67.03 -2.14
CA THR A 218 -9.71 67.43 -0.95
C THR A 218 -8.94 68.44 -0.07
N LEU A 219 -7.62 68.32 0.06
CA LEU A 219 -6.77 69.30 0.73
C LEU A 219 -6.71 70.65 0.00
N LYS A 220 -6.74 70.67 -1.34
CA LYS A 220 -6.82 71.92 -2.11
C LYS A 220 -8.17 72.63 -1.95
N ILE A 221 -9.27 71.86 -1.85
CA ILE A 221 -10.60 72.42 -1.63
C ILE A 221 -10.70 73.05 -0.24
N GLN A 222 -10.21 72.38 0.82
CA GLN A 222 -10.24 72.94 2.18
C GLN A 222 -9.42 74.23 2.31
N LYS A 223 -8.24 74.34 1.68
CA LYS A 223 -7.44 75.58 1.72
C LYS A 223 -8.14 76.77 1.05
N ASN A 224 -9.02 76.55 0.06
CA ASN A 224 -9.78 77.63 -0.57
C ASN A 224 -11.00 78.05 0.25
N THR A 225 -11.61 77.15 1.05
CA THR A 225 -12.78 77.49 1.86
C THR A 225 -12.43 78.22 3.15
N THR A 226 -11.21 78.06 3.68
CA THR A 226 -10.77 78.80 4.89
C THR A 226 -10.45 80.27 4.61
N PHE A 227 -10.24 80.68 3.34
CA PHE A 227 -9.96 82.07 2.99
C PHE A 227 -11.22 82.96 2.86
N CYS A 228 -12.43 82.38 2.86
CA CYS A 228 -13.70 83.12 2.76
C CYS A 228 -14.46 83.29 4.10
N LEU A 229 -13.90 82.84 5.23
CA LEU A 229 -14.52 82.98 6.56
C LEU A 229 -13.69 83.83 7.54
N THR A 230 -12.85 84.73 7.03
CA THR A 230 -12.19 85.76 7.84
C THR A 230 -12.17 87.08 7.10
N ARG A 231 -13.34 87.70 6.96
CA ARG A 231 -13.45 89.13 6.74
C ARG A 231 -14.74 89.67 7.33
#